data_AF-A0A6N8Y7S1-F1
#
_entry.id   AF-A0A6N8Y7S1-F1
#
_cell.length_a   1.000
_cell.length_b   1.000
_cell.length_c   1.000
_cell.angle_alpha   90.00
_cell.angle_beta   90.00
_cell.angle_gamma   90.00
#
_symmetry.space_group_name_H-M   'P 1'
#
loop_
_entity.id
_entity.type
_entity.pdbx_description
1 polymer ?
#
loop_
_entity_poly.entity_id
_entity_poly.type
_entity_poly.pdbx_seq_one_letter_code
_entity_poly.pdbx_strand_id
1 'polypeptide(L)'
;MSEERIQKFKKLLEKNPSTPLVHYSLANEYFKLNRYEETIETINIYLKLKDDEGAAYRILGHCYTELGMPDQAKDAYEKGIQAASRHGHPDMAEEFRDYIESLDI
;
A
#
# COMPACT_ATOMS: atom_id res chain seq x y z
N MET A 1 -0.08 15.22 16.68
CA MET A 1 -1.24 14.55 16.03
C MET A 1 -0.85 13.30 15.23
N SER A 2 -0.21 13.37 14.05
CA SER A 2 0.10 12.15 13.25
C SER A 2 1.16 11.25 13.91
N GLU A 3 2.22 11.83 14.47
CA GLU A 3 3.29 11.05 15.14
C GLU A 3 2.78 10.32 16.40
N GLU A 4 1.89 10.92 17.19
CA GLU A 4 1.28 10.27 18.36
C GLU A 4 0.41 9.06 17.96
N ARG A 5 -0.28 9.14 16.81
CA ARG A 5 -1.06 8.02 16.28
C ARG A 5 -0.16 6.88 15.82
N ILE A 6 0.97 7.19 15.18
CA ILE A 6 2.00 6.20 14.81
C ILE A 6 2.50 5.48 16.06
N GLN A 7 2.85 6.21 17.12
CA GLN A 7 3.30 5.61 18.38
C GLN A 7 2.22 4.73 19.03
N LYS A 8 0.96 5.13 18.97
CA LYS A 8 -0.16 4.32 19.46
C LYS A 8 -0.32 3.02 18.67
N PHE A 9 -0.22 3.07 17.34
CA PHE A 9 -0.28 1.88 16.51
C PHE A 9 0.91 0.95 16.73
N LYS A 10 2.14 1.48 16.86
CA LYS A 10 3.32 0.69 17.22
C LYS A 10 3.12 -0.07 18.53
N LYS A 11 2.62 0.59 19.58
CA LYS A 11 2.29 -0.08 20.86
C LYS A 11 1.22 -1.16 20.75
N LEU A 12 0.26 -0.99 19.83
CA LEU A 12 -0.75 -2.02 19.56
C LEU A 12 -0.12 -3.23 18.87
N LEU A 13 0.81 -3.01 17.93
CA LEU A 13 1.55 -4.06 17.25
C LEU A 13 2.53 -4.79 18.18
N GLU A 14 3.10 -4.11 19.18
CA GLU A 14 3.91 -4.79 20.22
C GLU A 14 3.09 -5.82 21.00
N LYS A 15 1.79 -5.54 21.23
CA LYS A 15 0.90 -6.46 21.93
C LYS A 15 0.31 -7.52 21.01
N ASN A 16 -0.06 -7.15 19.80
CA ASN A 16 -0.71 -8.01 18.80
C ASN A 16 -0.11 -7.73 17.40
N PRO A 17 1.06 -8.33 17.09
CA PRO A 17 1.80 -8.03 15.85
C PRO A 17 1.08 -8.50 14.59
N SER A 18 0.15 -9.45 14.71
CA SER A 18 -0.55 -10.06 13.59
C SER A 18 -1.91 -9.42 13.31
N THR A 19 -2.04 -8.10 13.48
CA THR A 19 -3.31 -7.37 13.26
C THR A 19 -3.26 -6.60 11.94
N PRO A 20 -3.83 -7.12 10.83
CA PRO A 20 -3.72 -6.48 9.51
C PRO A 20 -4.25 -5.04 9.51
N LEU A 21 -5.39 -4.80 10.15
CA LEU A 21 -6.02 -3.47 10.20
C LEU A 21 -5.12 -2.40 10.82
N VAL A 22 -4.31 -2.79 11.83
CA VAL A 22 -3.38 -1.88 12.49
C VAL A 22 -2.20 -1.56 11.56
N HIS A 23 -1.67 -2.55 10.85
CA HIS A 23 -0.64 -2.33 9.82
C HIS A 23 -1.15 -1.39 8.72
N TYR A 24 -2.33 -1.65 8.16
CA TYR A 24 -2.91 -0.76 7.14
C TYR A 24 -3.13 0.66 7.66
N SER A 25 -3.61 0.80 8.91
CA SER A 25 -3.80 2.12 9.54
C SER A 25 -2.47 2.84 9.76
N LEU A 26 -1.43 2.12 10.20
CA LEU A 26 -0.09 2.65 10.40
C LEU A 26 0.53 3.10 9.07
N ALA A 27 0.43 2.28 8.03
CA ALA A 27 0.90 2.59 6.69
C ALA A 27 0.26 3.86 6.14
N ASN A 28 -1.04 4.05 6.34
CA ASN A 28 -1.75 5.28 5.93
C ASN A 28 -1.24 6.52 6.67
N GLU A 29 -0.85 6.40 7.94
CA GLU A 29 -0.26 7.53 8.67
C GLU A 29 1.15 7.85 8.18
N TYR A 30 1.97 6.85 7.88
CA TYR A 30 3.25 7.08 7.21
C TYR A 30 3.08 7.72 5.84
N PHE A 31 2.08 7.25 5.07
CA PHE A 31 1.82 7.73 3.73
C PHE A 31 1.45 9.22 3.73
N LYS A 32 0.58 9.65 4.66
CA LYS A 32 0.23 11.07 4.85
C LYS A 32 1.40 11.96 5.26
N LEU A 33 2.46 11.36 5.80
CA LEU A 33 3.70 12.05 6.19
C LEU A 33 4.79 11.93 5.12
N ASN A 34 4.45 11.42 3.93
CA ASN A 34 5.38 11.14 2.83
C ASN A 34 6.55 10.22 3.24
N ARG A 35 6.33 9.38 4.27
CA ARG A 35 7.28 8.38 4.75
C ARG A 35 7.13 7.10 3.94
N TYR A 36 7.44 7.21 2.65
CA TYR A 36 7.11 6.20 1.65
C TYR A 36 7.80 4.85 1.89
N GLU A 37 9.07 4.85 2.31
CA GLU A 37 9.79 3.61 2.64
C GLU A 37 9.08 2.83 3.77
N GLU A 38 8.68 3.53 4.83
CA GLU A 38 8.02 2.92 5.99
C GLU A 38 6.58 2.51 5.68
N THR A 39 5.91 3.25 4.79
CA THR A 39 4.63 2.82 4.20
C THR A 39 4.81 1.51 3.45
N ILE A 40 5.83 1.39 2.60
CA ILE A 40 6.10 0.18 1.80
C ILE A 40 6.34 -1.02 2.72
N GLU A 41 7.21 -0.87 3.72
CA GLU A 41 7.48 -1.95 4.69
C GLU A 41 6.20 -2.39 5.40
N THR A 42 5.39 -1.43 5.86
CA THR A 42 4.18 -1.70 6.63
C THR A 42 3.08 -2.34 5.76
N ILE A 43 2.88 -1.86 4.52
CA ILE A 43 1.93 -2.47 3.58
C ILE A 43 2.34 -3.88 3.18
N ASN A 44 3.65 -4.13 2.99
CA ASN A 44 4.12 -5.48 2.69
C ASN A 44 3.81 -6.46 3.83
N ILE A 45 3.86 -6.03 5.08
CA ILE A 45 3.41 -6.85 6.22
C ILE A 45 1.89 -7.07 6.17
N TYR A 46 1.12 -6.02 5.88
CA TYR A 46 -0.34 -6.13 5.73
C TYR A 46 -0.74 -7.16 4.66
N LEU A 47 -0.13 -7.10 3.47
CA LEU A 47 -0.38 -8.02 2.36
C LEU A 47 0.03 -9.47 2.66
N LYS A 48 0.99 -9.70 3.58
CA LYS A 48 1.32 -11.05 4.06
C LYS A 48 0.26 -11.63 5.00
N LEU A 49 -0.50 -10.78 5.69
CA LEU A 49 -1.48 -11.19 6.69
C LEU A 49 -2.91 -11.21 6.14
N LYS A 50 -3.20 -10.45 5.10
CA LYS A 50 -4.53 -10.32 4.52
C LYS A 50 -4.47 -10.27 3.01
N ASP A 51 -5.37 -11.03 2.39
CA ASP A 51 -5.70 -10.90 0.99
C ASP A 51 -6.46 -9.58 0.76
N ASP A 52 -5.86 -8.67 0.00
CA ASP A 52 -6.39 -7.33 -0.25
C ASP A 52 -6.98 -7.23 -1.66
N GLU A 53 -8.02 -6.41 -1.82
CA GLU A 53 -8.73 -6.24 -3.09
C GLU A 53 -8.01 -5.32 -4.10
N GLY A 54 -6.90 -4.69 -3.70
CA GLY A 54 -6.11 -3.82 -4.59
C GLY A 54 -5.70 -2.50 -3.93
N ALA A 55 -6.39 -2.06 -2.89
CA ALA A 55 -6.14 -0.78 -2.22
C ALA A 55 -4.71 -0.67 -1.66
N ALA A 56 -4.16 -1.74 -1.10
CA ALA A 56 -2.79 -1.77 -0.62
C ALA A 56 -1.76 -1.68 -1.76
N TYR A 57 -2.05 -2.30 -2.91
CA TYR A 57 -1.20 -2.22 -4.10
C TYR A 57 -1.18 -0.81 -4.70
N ARG A 58 -2.31 -0.09 -4.63
CA ARG A 58 -2.38 1.34 -5.01
C ARG A 58 -1.43 2.19 -4.18
N ILE A 59 -1.41 1.96 -2.86
CA ILE A 59 -0.50 2.69 -1.95
C ILE A 59 0.96 2.35 -2.29
N LEU A 60 1.28 1.08 -2.51
CA LEU A 60 2.63 0.66 -2.91
C LEU A 60 3.08 1.31 -4.22
N GLY A 61 2.24 1.24 -5.26
CA GLY A 61 2.55 1.84 -6.55
C GLY A 61 2.84 3.32 -6.42
N HIS A 62 2.01 4.06 -5.69
CA HIS A 62 2.21 5.49 -5.45
C HIS A 62 3.49 5.76 -4.66
N CYS A 63 3.77 5.00 -3.59
CA CYS A 63 5.02 5.15 -2.86
C CYS A 63 6.25 4.91 -3.74
N TYR A 64 6.23 3.90 -4.62
CA TYR A 64 7.34 3.64 -5.53
C TYR A 64 7.48 4.73 -6.59
N THR A 65 6.38 5.29 -7.11
CA THR A 65 6.40 6.45 -8.01
C THR A 65 7.08 7.65 -7.35
N GLU A 66 6.69 7.99 -6.13
CA GLU A 66 7.25 9.12 -5.38
C GLU A 66 8.73 8.93 -5.02
N LEU A 67 9.17 7.68 -4.87
CA LEU A 67 10.57 7.32 -4.65
C LEU A 67 11.39 7.25 -5.95
N GLY A 68 10.78 7.51 -7.11
CA GLY A 68 11.46 7.44 -8.41
C GLY A 68 11.82 6.02 -8.83
N MET A 69 11.01 5.03 -8.42
CA MET A 69 11.19 3.61 -8.70
C MET A 69 10.07 3.09 -9.63
N PRO A 70 10.02 3.52 -10.91
CA PRO A 70 8.91 3.24 -11.81
C PRO A 70 8.71 1.74 -12.08
N ASP A 71 9.78 0.95 -12.17
CA ASP A 71 9.69 -0.51 -12.38
C ASP A 71 8.93 -1.20 -11.23
N GLN A 72 9.21 -0.79 -9.99
CA GLN A 72 8.55 -1.33 -8.80
C GLN A 72 7.13 -0.81 -8.66
N ALA A 73 6.87 0.44 -9.08
CA ALA A 73 5.53 0.98 -9.13
C ALA A 73 4.66 0.17 -10.12
N LYS A 74 5.19 -0.13 -11.30
CA LYS A 74 4.54 -0.95 -12.33
C LYS A 74 4.22 -2.35 -11.80
N ASP A 75 5.21 -3.05 -11.21
CA ASP A 75 4.99 -4.37 -10.61
C ASP A 75 3.92 -4.34 -9.48
N ALA A 76 3.90 -3.28 -8.66
CA ALA A 76 2.89 -3.11 -7.63
C ALA A 76 1.49 -2.94 -8.23
N TYR A 77 1.32 -2.09 -9.24
CA TYR A 77 0.04 -1.89 -9.92
C TYR A 77 -0.41 -3.15 -10.68
N GLU A 78 0.48 -3.89 -11.33
CA GLU A 78 0.15 -5.15 -12.00
C GLU A 78 -0.38 -6.20 -11.01
N LYS A 79 0.24 -6.32 -9.82
CA LYS A 79 -0.28 -7.17 -8.74
C LYS A 79 -1.64 -6.67 -8.23
N GLY A 80 -1.81 -5.35 -8.15
CA GLY A 80 -3.11 -4.72 -7.86
C GLY A 80 -4.18 -5.10 -8.86
N ILE A 81 -3.88 -5.12 -10.17
CA ILE A 81 -4.83 -5.50 -11.23
C ILE A 81 -5.27 -6.95 -11.06
N GLN A 82 -4.32 -7.85 -10.76
CA GLN A 82 -4.63 -9.26 -10.51
C GLN A 82 -5.52 -9.44 -9.28
N ALA A 83 -5.22 -8.72 -8.20
CA ALA A 83 -6.05 -8.72 -6.99
C ALA A 83 -7.45 -8.18 -7.27
N ALA A 84 -7.57 -6.98 -7.83
CA ALA A 84 -8.85 -6.34 -8.15
C ALA A 84 -9.71 -7.22 -9.08
N SER A 85 -9.10 -7.84 -10.10
CA SER A 85 -9.78 -8.77 -11.00
C SER A 85 -10.31 -10.01 -10.26
N ARG A 86 -9.54 -10.56 -9.33
CA ARG A 86 -9.95 -11.71 -8.51
C ARG A 86 -11.12 -11.39 -7.59
N HIS A 87 -11.20 -10.16 -7.09
CA HIS A 87 -12.27 -9.69 -6.20
C HIS A 87 -13.46 -9.07 -6.95
N GLY A 88 -13.41 -8.93 -8.27
CA GLY A 88 -14.51 -8.41 -9.08
C GLY A 88 -14.62 -6.88 -9.08
N HIS A 89 -13.49 -6.17 -8.95
CA HIS A 89 -13.39 -4.71 -9.01
C HIS A 89 -12.71 -4.24 -10.31
N PRO A 90 -13.39 -4.31 -11.47
CA PRO A 90 -12.80 -3.95 -12.76
C PRO A 90 -12.39 -2.48 -12.85
N ASP A 91 -13.13 -1.57 -12.19
CA ASP A 91 -12.82 -0.13 -12.20
C ASP A 91 -11.45 0.16 -11.57
N MET A 92 -11.10 -0.55 -10.50
CA MET A 92 -9.79 -0.43 -9.85
C MET A 92 -8.67 -1.01 -10.72
N ALA A 93 -8.96 -2.08 -11.47
CA ALA A 93 -8.00 -2.62 -12.42
C ALA A 93 -7.74 -1.66 -13.60
N GLU A 94 -8.74 -0.89 -14.03
CA GLU A 94 -8.55 0.17 -15.03
C GLU A 94 -7.73 1.33 -14.47
N GLU A 95 -8.02 1.80 -13.25
CA GLU A 95 -7.22 2.84 -12.57
C GLU A 95 -5.73 2.48 -12.50
N PHE A 96 -5.42 1.22 -12.19
CA PHE A 96 -4.04 0.74 -12.16
C PHE A 96 -3.38 0.66 -13.53
N ARG A 97 -4.13 0.42 -14.61
CA ARG A 97 -3.58 0.47 -15.98
C ARG A 97 -3.23 1.91 -16.35
N ASP A 98 -4.09 2.86 -16.04
CA ASP A 98 -3.84 4.28 -16.29
C ASP A 98 -2.58 4.76 -15.54
N TYR A 99 -2.39 4.31 -14.29
CA TYR A 99 -1.17 4.61 -13.55
C TYR A 99 0.07 4.02 -14.22
N ILE A 100 0.02 2.77 -14.70
CA ILE A 100 1.14 2.15 -15.40
C ILE A 100 1.49 2.93 -16.67
N GLU A 101 0.48 3.29 -17.48
CA GLU A 101 0.70 4.07 -18.70
C GLU A 101 1.32 5.44 -18.39
N SER A 102 0.95 6.08 -17.28
CA SER A 102 1.53 7.35 -16.85
C SER A 102 3.01 7.28 -16.44
N LEU A 103 3.50 6.08 -16.09
CA LEU A 103 4.90 5.86 -15.69
C LEU A 103 5.86 5.66 -16.87
N ASP A 104 5.33 5.34 -18.06
CA ASP A 104 6.10 5.05 -19.27
C ASP A 104 6.35 6.33 -20.14
N ILE A 105 6.03 7.53 -19.62
CA ILE A 105 6.10 8.84 -20.32
C ILE A 105 7.25 9.70 -19.78
#